data_AF-A0A939UMW3-F1
#
_entry.id   AF-A0A939UMW3-F1
#
_cell.length_a   1.000
_cell.length_b   1.000
_cell.length_c   1.000
_cell.angle_alpha   90.00
_cell.angle_beta   90.00
_cell.angle_gamma   90.00
#
_symmetry.space_group_name_H-M   'P 1'
#
loop_
_entity.id
_entity.type
_entity.pdbx_description
1 polymer ?
#
loop_
_entity_poly.entity_id
_entity_poly.type
_entity_poly.pdbx_seq_one_letter_code
_entity_poly.pdbx_strand_id
1 'polypeptide(L)'
;KGITMLAVDSIFMIPHLGVLSSVDPEAAAQVFEKDCIVRLGHVISPVGRCPRHKGEAVLETDGREIRLPWGKLTHIGLAPGEYPARLTPGIRADFGRGKGKILDFTLIAGVCGAFADLRAQ
;
A
#
# COMPACT_ATOMS: atom_id res chain seq x y z
N LYS A 1 5.19 7.02 -7.87
CA LYS A 1 5.13 6.15 -6.66
C LYS A 1 4.12 5.04 -6.95
N GLY A 2 4.49 3.77 -6.84
CA GLY A 2 3.58 2.63 -7.10
C GLY A 2 3.32 1.73 -5.89
N ILE A 3 3.81 2.12 -4.71
CA ILE A 3 3.46 1.50 -3.43
C ILE A 3 3.05 2.64 -2.50
N THR A 4 1.87 2.51 -1.90
CA THR A 4 1.27 3.54 -1.06
C THR A 4 0.68 2.92 0.20
N MET A 5 0.98 3.48 1.37
CA MET A 5 0.35 3.09 2.63
C MET A 5 -1.04 3.72 2.75
N LEU A 6 -2.06 2.90 2.99
CA LEU A 6 -3.37 3.36 3.42
C LEU A 6 -3.48 3.33 4.94
N ALA A 7 -4.08 4.38 5.50
CA ALA A 7 -4.41 4.47 6.90
C ALA A 7 -5.78 5.16 7.05
N VAL A 8 -6.45 4.91 8.18
CA VAL A 8 -7.74 5.51 8.51
C VAL A 8 -7.67 6.16 9.89
N ASP A 9 -8.44 7.25 10.06
CA ASP A 9 -8.75 7.80 11.38
C ASP A 9 -9.81 6.92 12.04
N SER A 10 -9.42 6.22 13.09
CA SER A 10 -10.31 5.26 13.76
C SER A 10 -11.28 5.89 14.76
N ILE A 11 -10.96 7.10 15.26
CA ILE A 11 -11.75 7.77 16.31
C ILE A 11 -12.31 9.14 15.88
N PHE A 12 -12.13 9.51 14.61
CA PHE A 12 -12.63 10.77 14.03
C PHE A 12 -12.11 12.02 14.77
N MET A 13 -10.86 11.97 15.22
CA MET A 13 -10.27 13.02 16.05
C MET A 13 -9.23 13.87 15.32
N ILE A 14 -8.80 13.48 14.10
CA ILE A 14 -7.79 14.22 13.33
C ILE A 14 -8.15 15.71 13.15
N PRO A 15 -9.40 16.10 12.80
CA PRO A 15 -9.73 17.52 12.67
C PRO A 15 -9.56 18.31 13.98
N HIS A 16 -9.87 17.69 15.12
CA HIS A 16 -9.78 18.32 16.44
C HIS A 16 -8.32 18.45 16.90
N LEU A 17 -7.47 17.47 16.57
CA LEU A 17 -6.03 17.53 16.85
C LEU A 17 -5.34 18.70 16.14
N GLY A 18 -5.91 19.21 15.03
CA GLY A 18 -5.41 20.42 14.37
C GLY A 18 -5.53 21.69 15.24
N VAL A 19 -6.55 21.77 16.10
CA VAL A 19 -6.67 22.88 17.06
C VAL A 19 -5.74 22.64 18.25
N LEU A 20 -5.70 21.41 18.77
CA LEU A 20 -4.85 21.06 19.91
C LEU A 20 -3.37 21.29 19.61
N SER A 21 -2.91 20.99 18.40
CA SER A 21 -1.50 21.15 18.01
C SER A 21 -1.02 22.61 18.02
N SER A 22 -1.93 23.58 17.97
CA SER A 22 -1.56 25.00 18.12
C SER A 22 -1.25 25.40 19.57
N VAL A 23 -1.73 24.60 20.54
CA VAL A 23 -1.55 24.82 21.98
C VAL A 23 -0.51 23.86 22.56
N ASP A 24 -0.61 22.57 22.23
CA ASP A 24 0.28 21.50 22.68
C ASP A 24 0.55 20.50 21.53
N PRO A 25 1.61 20.75 20.73
CA PRO A 25 1.99 19.89 19.61
C PRO A 25 2.36 18.46 20.04
N GLU A 26 2.96 18.29 21.22
CA GLU A 26 3.48 17.01 21.66
C GLU A 26 2.33 16.08 22.11
N ALA A 27 1.37 16.62 22.88
CA ALA A 27 0.16 15.89 23.23
C ALA A 27 -0.66 15.52 21.98
N ALA A 28 -0.80 16.45 21.03
CA ALA A 28 -1.51 16.18 19.78
C ALA A 28 -0.84 15.06 18.95
N ALA A 29 0.50 15.04 18.88
CA ALA A 29 1.24 13.98 18.20
C ALA A 29 1.07 12.61 18.89
N GLN A 30 1.12 12.56 20.22
CA GLN A 30 0.93 11.29 20.94
C GLN A 30 -0.47 10.70 20.70
N VAL A 31 -1.52 11.51 20.77
CA VAL A 31 -2.90 11.05 20.51
C VAL A 31 -3.09 10.65 19.04
N PHE A 32 -2.47 11.38 18.11
CA PHE A 32 -2.49 11.04 16.70
C PHE A 32 -1.91 9.65 16.43
N GLU A 33 -0.71 9.38 16.94
CA GLU A 33 0.02 8.13 16.68
C GLU A 33 -0.56 6.92 17.41
N LYS A 34 -1.01 7.12 18.66
CA LYS A 34 -1.49 6.02 19.50
C LYS A 34 -2.96 5.67 19.25
N ASP A 35 -3.79 6.68 19.04
CA ASP A 35 -5.24 6.52 19.12
C ASP A 35 -5.96 6.80 17.79
N CYS A 36 -5.40 7.64 16.91
CA CYS A 36 -6.08 8.03 15.67
C CYS A 36 -5.75 7.12 14.50
N ILE A 37 -4.46 6.92 14.21
CA ILE A 37 -4.04 6.35 12.93
C ILE A 37 -3.97 4.82 12.95
N VAL A 38 -4.89 4.18 12.24
CA VAL A 38 -4.84 2.73 12.01
C VAL A 38 -4.31 2.46 10.60
N ARG A 39 -3.16 1.78 10.52
CA ARG A 39 -2.57 1.34 9.24
C ARG A 39 -3.41 0.21 8.65
N LEU A 40 -4.02 0.46 7.49
CA LEU A 40 -4.81 -0.53 6.75
C LEU A 40 -3.92 -1.47 5.94
N GLY A 41 -2.81 -0.95 5.41
CA GLY A 41 -1.79 -1.71 4.69
C GLY A 41 -1.30 -1.05 3.40
N HIS A 42 -0.26 -1.60 2.82
CA HIS A 42 0.24 -1.20 1.51
C HIS A 42 -0.74 -1.56 0.39
N VAL A 43 -0.88 -0.63 -0.55
CA VAL A 43 -1.50 -0.81 -1.85
C VAL A 43 -0.42 -0.72 -2.91
N ILE A 44 -0.30 -1.78 -3.70
CA ILE A 44 0.58 -1.86 -4.87
C ILE A 44 -0.24 -1.45 -6.09
N SER A 45 0.20 -0.43 -6.82
CA SER A 45 -0.51 0.05 -8.01
C SER A 45 0.48 0.57 -9.05
N PRO A 46 0.24 0.36 -10.35
CA PRO A 46 1.12 0.84 -11.39
C PRO A 46 1.06 2.37 -11.50
N VAL A 47 2.13 2.95 -12.02
CA VAL A 47 2.24 4.36 -12.33
C VAL A 47 1.86 4.58 -13.80
N GLY A 48 0.85 5.40 -14.04
CA GLY A 48 0.38 5.73 -15.38
C GLY A 48 -0.52 4.66 -16.01
N ARG A 49 -0.68 4.71 -17.33
CA ARG A 49 -1.55 3.78 -18.08
C ARG A 49 -0.90 2.42 -18.22
N CYS A 50 -1.67 1.38 -17.96
CA CYS A 50 -1.22 0.01 -18.16
C CYS A 50 -1.55 -0.49 -19.57
N PRO A 51 -0.73 -1.38 -20.14
CA PRO A 51 -1.05 -1.98 -21.43
C PRO A 51 -2.41 -2.67 -21.39
N ARG A 52 -3.27 -2.36 -22.38
CA ARG A 52 -4.61 -2.92 -22.48
C ARG A 52 -4.57 -4.45 -22.60
N HIS A 53 -5.21 -5.09 -21.62
CA HIS A 53 -5.83 -6.42 -21.67
C HIS A 53 -4.94 -7.55 -22.18
N LYS A 54 -3.97 -7.96 -21.35
CA LYS A 54 -3.53 -9.36 -21.09
C LYS A 54 -2.14 -9.32 -20.46
N GLY A 55 -2.07 -9.67 -19.19
CA GLY A 55 -0.83 -9.75 -18.43
C GLY A 55 -1.10 -9.82 -16.94
N GLU A 56 -0.05 -10.12 -16.19
CA GLU A 56 -0.05 -10.15 -14.74
C GLU A 56 1.28 -9.60 -14.24
N ALA A 57 1.27 -9.00 -13.05
CA ALA A 57 2.46 -8.84 -12.25
C ALA A 57 2.55 -10.02 -11.27
N VAL A 58 3.74 -10.33 -10.80
CA VAL A 58 3.96 -11.39 -9.82
C VAL A 58 4.59 -10.78 -8.57
N LEU A 59 3.98 -11.04 -7.42
CA LEU A 59 4.47 -10.63 -6.11
C LEU A 59 4.93 -11.87 -5.34
N GLU A 60 6.20 -11.91 -4.97
CA GLU A 60 6.76 -12.90 -4.06
C GLU A 60 6.86 -12.29 -2.66
N THR A 61 6.18 -12.88 -1.67
CA THR A 61 6.23 -12.43 -0.28
C THR A 61 5.75 -13.54 0.66
N ASP A 62 6.24 -13.58 1.90
CA ASP A 62 5.88 -14.61 2.90
C ASP A 62 6.06 -16.07 2.38
N GLY A 63 7.07 -16.28 1.52
CA GLY A 63 7.31 -17.59 0.87
C GLY A 63 6.25 -18.00 -0.16
N ARG A 64 5.37 -17.08 -0.58
CA ARG A 64 4.29 -17.32 -1.55
C ARG A 64 4.50 -16.50 -2.81
N GLU A 65 4.11 -17.08 -3.94
CA GLU A 65 3.96 -16.38 -5.20
C GLU A 65 2.49 -15.99 -5.38
N ILE A 66 2.23 -14.70 -5.58
CA ILE A 66 0.89 -14.13 -5.76
C ILE A 66 0.81 -13.49 -7.14
N ARG A 67 -0.07 -14.02 -7.99
CA ARG A 67 -0.34 -13.45 -9.31
C ARG A 67 -1.32 -12.30 -9.20
N LEU A 68 -0.96 -11.19 -9.82
CA LEU A 68 -1.71 -9.94 -9.80
C LEU A 68 -2.19 -9.64 -11.24
N PRO A 69 -3.38 -10.13 -11.63
CA PRO A 69 -3.92 -9.91 -12.98
C PRO A 69 -4.32 -8.44 -13.18
N TRP A 70 -4.05 -7.90 -14.38
CA TRP A 70 -4.53 -6.57 -14.76
C TRP A 70 -6.06 -6.50 -14.76
N GLY A 71 -6.60 -5.33 -14.44
CA GLY A 71 -8.05 -5.09 -14.36
C GLY A 71 -8.70 -5.56 -13.05
N LYS A 72 -7.92 -6.05 -12.07
CA LYS A 72 -8.44 -6.52 -10.79
C LYS A 72 -7.85 -5.76 -9.60
N LEU A 73 -8.68 -5.65 -8.56
CA LEU A 73 -8.22 -5.40 -7.21
C LEU A 73 -7.99 -6.77 -6.56
N THR A 74 -6.78 -7.00 -6.07
CA THR A 74 -6.39 -8.26 -5.41
C THR A 74 -6.11 -8.00 -3.95
N HIS A 75 -6.75 -8.76 -3.07
CA HIS A 75 -6.46 -8.76 -1.64
C HIS A 75 -5.33 -9.72 -1.33
N ILE A 76 -4.32 -9.24 -0.59
CA ILE A 76 -3.17 -9.99 -0.14
C ILE A 76 -3.35 -10.19 1.37
N GLY A 77 -3.94 -11.32 1.73
CA GLY A 77 -4.30 -11.69 3.10
C GLY A 77 -3.10 -12.08 3.96
N LEU A 78 -2.27 -11.10 4.32
CA LEU A 78 -1.20 -11.23 5.30
C LEU A 78 -1.66 -10.71 6.65
N ALA A 79 -1.12 -11.28 7.74
CA ALA A 79 -1.30 -10.72 9.07
C ALA A 79 -0.61 -9.34 9.16
N PRO A 80 -0.99 -8.47 10.11
CA PRO A 80 -0.31 -7.20 10.30
C PRO A 80 1.18 -7.41 10.58
N GLY A 81 2.04 -6.74 9.81
CA GLY A 81 3.49 -6.94 9.91
C GLY A 81 4.26 -6.40 8.71
N GLU A 82 5.58 -6.59 8.76
CA GLU A 82 6.51 -6.23 7.70
C GLU A 82 7.05 -7.48 7.02
N TYR A 83 6.95 -7.52 5.69
CA TYR A 83 7.32 -8.67 4.90
C TYR A 83 8.30 -8.26 3.80
N PRO A 84 9.42 -8.97 3.59
CA PRO A 84 10.20 -8.79 2.38
C PRO A 84 9.33 -9.17 1.18
N ALA A 85 9.36 -8.33 0.15
CA ALA A 85 8.56 -8.51 -1.04
C ALA A 85 9.37 -8.20 -2.30
N ARG A 86 9.20 -9.06 -3.31
CA ARG A 86 9.73 -8.86 -4.66
C ARG A 86 8.57 -8.76 -5.63
N LEU A 87 8.47 -7.64 -6.33
CA LEU A 87 7.48 -7.43 -7.38
C LEU A 87 8.14 -7.50 -8.75
N THR A 88 7.70 -8.45 -9.56
CA THR A 88 8.07 -8.60 -10.96
C THR A 88 6.95 -8.01 -11.83
N PRO A 89 7.16 -6.84 -12.46
CA PRO A 89 6.15 -6.23 -13.31
C PRO A 89 5.91 -7.07 -14.57
N GLY A 90 4.63 -7.20 -14.97
CA GLY A 90 4.31 -7.64 -16.33
C GLY A 90 4.84 -6.67 -17.39
N ILE A 91 4.88 -7.11 -18.66
CA ILE A 91 5.51 -6.39 -19.78
C ILE A 91 5.10 -4.90 -19.79
N ARG A 92 6.09 -4.02 -19.70
CA ARG A 92 5.99 -2.54 -19.76
C ARG A 92 5.24 -1.83 -18.63
N ALA A 93 4.84 -2.52 -17.56
CA ALA A 93 4.28 -1.86 -16.37
C ALA A 93 5.36 -1.18 -15.52
N ASP A 94 5.04 -0.05 -14.92
CA ASP A 94 5.91 0.69 -14.01
C ASP A 94 5.26 0.76 -12.63
N PHE A 95 5.99 0.39 -11.57
CA PHE A 95 5.54 0.52 -10.17
C PHE A 95 6.31 1.61 -9.40
N GLY A 96 6.86 2.58 -10.13
CA GLY A 96 7.63 3.71 -9.61
C GLY A 96 9.14 3.56 -9.70
N ARG A 97 9.66 2.55 -10.42
CA ARG A 97 11.10 2.33 -10.67
C ARG A 97 11.45 2.31 -12.16
N GLY A 98 10.49 2.60 -13.03
CA GLY A 98 10.63 2.48 -14.47
C GLY A 98 9.96 1.21 -15.01
N LYS A 99 9.65 1.23 -16.31
CA LYS A 99 8.92 0.16 -17.00
C LYS A 99 9.67 -1.17 -16.94
N GLY A 100 8.99 -2.23 -16.49
CA GLY A 100 9.51 -3.60 -16.44
C GLY A 100 10.62 -3.83 -15.42
N LYS A 101 10.89 -2.88 -14.52
CA LYS A 101 11.93 -3.02 -13.51
C LYS A 101 11.40 -3.76 -12.29
N ILE A 102 12.03 -4.90 -11.98
CA ILE A 102 11.80 -5.63 -10.73
C ILE A 102 12.07 -4.70 -9.55
N LEU A 103 11.23 -4.80 -8.52
CA LEU A 103 11.33 -3.99 -7.32
C LEU A 103 11.32 -4.91 -6.09
N ASP A 104 12.40 -4.86 -5.32
CA ASP A 104 12.46 -5.40 -3.96
C ASP A 104 12.10 -4.29 -2.96
N PHE A 105 11.23 -4.58 -1.99
CA PHE A 105 10.76 -3.62 -0.98
C PHE A 105 10.21 -4.34 0.27
N THR A 106 10.01 -3.58 1.35
CA THR A 106 9.28 -4.07 2.53
C THR A 106 7.78 -3.80 2.34
N LEU A 107 7.00 -4.87 2.22
CA LEU A 107 5.55 -4.83 2.20
C LEU A 107 5.03 -4.72 3.65
N ILE A 108 4.38 -3.61 3.97
CA ILE A 108 3.72 -3.44 5.26
C ILE A 108 2.26 -3.86 5.11
N ALA A 109 1.89 -4.96 5.75
CA ALA A 109 0.51 -5.39 5.90
C ALA A 109 -0.09 -4.71 7.15
N GLY A 110 -1.25 -4.09 6.99
CA GLY A 110 -1.98 -3.47 8.09
C GLY A 110 -3.08 -4.38 8.63
N VAL A 111 -4.05 -3.81 9.34
CA VAL A 111 -5.18 -4.56 9.92
C VAL A 111 -6.04 -5.27 8.88
N CYS A 112 -5.99 -4.84 7.61
CA CYS A 112 -6.68 -5.48 6.50
C CYS A 112 -5.75 -6.31 5.60
N GLY A 113 -4.49 -6.52 5.97
CA GLY A 113 -3.47 -7.13 5.11
C GLY A 113 -2.85 -6.12 4.15
N ALA A 114 -2.66 -6.50 2.89
CA ALA A 114 -2.20 -5.62 1.82
C ALA A 114 -3.08 -5.79 0.57
N PHE A 115 -2.91 -4.90 -0.40
CA PHE A 115 -3.72 -4.91 -1.62
C PHE A 115 -2.86 -4.64 -2.86
N ALA A 116 -3.35 -5.09 -4.01
CA ALA A 116 -2.86 -4.67 -5.31
C ALA A 116 -4.02 -4.14 -6.14
N ASP A 117 -3.99 -2.85 -6.49
CA ASP A 117 -4.98 -2.23 -7.36
C ASP A 117 -4.41 -2.07 -8.76
N LEU A 118 -4.72 -3.06 -9.60
CA LEU A 118 -4.34 -3.09 -11.02
C LEU A 118 -5.54 -2.80 -11.93
N ARG A 119 -6.61 -2.19 -11.41
CA ARG A 119 -7.82 -1.86 -12.19
C ARG A 119 -7.60 -0.72 -13.18
N ALA A 120 -6.62 0.14 -12.93
CA ALA A 120 -6.35 1.32 -13.75
C ALA A 120 -5.98 0.95 -15.21
N GLN A 121 -6.56 1.70 -16.16
CA GLN A 121 -6.37 1.58 -17.62
C GLN A 121 -5.36 2.62 -18.12
#